data_AF-A0A0Q7ZQC6-F1
#
_entry.id   AF-A0A0Q7ZQC6-F1
#
_cell.length_a   1.000
_cell.length_b   1.000
_cell.length_c   1.000
_cell.angle_alpha   90.00
_cell.angle_beta   90.00
_cell.angle_gamma   90.00
#
_symmetry.space_group_name_H-M   'P 1'
#
loop_
_entity.id
_entity.type
_entity.pdbx_description
1 polymer ?
#
loop_
_entity_poly.entity_id
_entity_poly.type
_entity_poly.pdbx_seq_one_letter_code
_entity_poly.pdbx_strand_id
1 'polypeptide(L)'
;MRAVLSANPPKNDAWRPYGDVRFVLIRNSGRLKPSRGLILDWKREGRHWEALVVWHDDASLKPVVKMDWLCTEDLIPVPVDPNWTGPGR
;
A
#
# COMPACT_ATOMS: atom_id res chain seq x y z
N MET A 1 22.62 19.73 35.88
CA MET A 1 22.96 18.40 35.33
C MET A 1 22.38 18.30 33.92
N ARG A 2 23.22 18.14 32.90
CA ARG A 2 22.77 17.88 31.52
C ARG A 2 22.68 16.36 31.34
N ALA A 3 21.52 15.86 30.94
CA ALA A 3 21.33 14.44 30.63
C ALA A 3 22.17 14.09 29.38
N VAL A 4 22.98 13.05 29.50
CA VAL A 4 23.67 12.43 28.36
C VAL A 4 22.60 11.70 27.55
N LEU A 5 22.24 12.26 26.40
CA LEU A 5 21.43 11.57 25.40
C LEU A 5 22.28 10.43 24.82
N SER A 6 22.16 9.24 25.41
CA SER A 6 22.69 8.02 24.80
C SER A 6 21.82 7.69 23.58
N ALA A 7 22.44 7.60 22.41
CA ALA A 7 21.80 7.24 21.15
C ALA A 7 21.45 5.73 21.05
N ASN A 8 21.47 4.99 22.16
CA ASN A 8 21.05 3.60 22.18
C ASN A 8 19.52 3.56 22.32
N PRO A 9 18.80 3.08 21.31
CA PRO A 9 17.38 2.82 21.47
C PRO A 9 17.18 1.82 22.62
N PRO A 10 16.09 1.95 23.41
CA PRO A 10 15.81 0.99 24.47
C PRO A 10 15.81 -0.43 23.92
N LYS A 11 16.19 -1.42 24.75
CA LYS A 11 16.32 -2.85 24.39
C LYS A 11 15.05 -3.48 23.76
N ASN A 12 13.94 -2.73 23.73
CA ASN A 12 12.65 -3.10 23.16
C ASN A 12 12.20 -2.15 22.03
N ASP A 13 13.15 -1.55 21.30
CA ASP A 13 12.89 -0.69 20.13
C ASP A 13 12.53 -1.48 18.86
N ALA A 14 12.00 -2.70 19.04
CA ALA A 14 11.43 -3.43 17.93
C ALA A 14 10.16 -2.68 17.48
N TRP A 15 10.11 -2.34 16.20
CA TRP A 15 8.87 -1.89 15.57
C TRP A 15 7.77 -2.90 15.88
N ARG A 16 6.58 -2.39 16.24
CA ARG A 16 5.40 -3.25 16.32
C ARG A 16 5.25 -3.98 14.98
N PRO A 17 4.75 -5.23 14.98
CA PRO A 17 4.34 -5.86 13.73
C PRO A 17 3.51 -4.87 12.91
N TYR A 18 3.83 -4.77 11.62
CA TYR A 18 3.04 -3.93 10.71
C TYR A 18 1.57 -4.35 10.82
N GLY A 19 0.67 -3.35 10.80
CA GLY A 19 -0.76 -3.64 10.66
C GLY A 19 -1.06 -4.34 9.33
N ASP A 20 -2.33 -4.66 9.07
CA ASP A 20 -2.77 -5.27 7.80
C ASP A 20 -2.23 -4.52 6.58
N VAL A 21 -1.19 -5.06 5.95
CA VAL A 21 -0.63 -4.54 4.69
C VAL A 21 -1.49 -5.10 3.55
N ARG A 22 -2.23 -4.23 2.85
CA ARG A 22 -3.15 -4.64 1.79
C ARG A 22 -2.64 -4.21 0.43
N PHE A 23 -2.23 -5.18 -0.36
CA PHE A 23 -1.98 -5.00 -1.79
C PHE A 23 -3.28 -5.07 -2.56
N VAL A 24 -3.35 -4.29 -3.63
CA VAL A 24 -4.56 -4.14 -4.43
C VAL A 24 -4.20 -4.00 -5.91
N LEU A 25 -5.10 -4.43 -6.77
CA LEU A 25 -5.06 -4.08 -8.19
C LEU A 25 -6.03 -2.94 -8.44
N ILE A 26 -5.65 -1.98 -9.28
CA ILE A 26 -6.46 -0.81 -9.62
C ILE A 26 -6.98 -0.98 -11.03
N ARG A 27 -8.29 -0.80 -11.21
CA ARG A 27 -8.93 -0.84 -12.54
C ARG A 27 -8.42 0.34 -13.36
N ASN A 28 -7.85 0.03 -14.53
CA ASN A 28 -7.53 1.03 -15.53
C ASN A 28 -8.66 1.08 -16.58
N SER A 29 -8.82 2.23 -17.24
CA SER A 29 -9.81 2.38 -18.29
C SER A 29 -9.47 1.53 -19.51
N GLY A 30 -10.51 1.03 -20.20
CA GLY A 30 -10.36 0.20 -21.39
C GLY A 30 -9.87 -1.22 -21.11
N ARG A 31 -9.02 -1.76 -22.01
CA ARG A 31 -8.47 -3.13 -21.92
C ARG A 31 -7.05 -3.17 -21.35
N LEU A 32 -6.66 -2.14 -20.62
CA LEU A 32 -5.32 -2.04 -20.05
C LEU A 32 -5.19 -2.97 -18.83
N LYS A 33 -3.98 -3.50 -18.63
CA LYS A 33 -3.67 -4.33 -17.46
C LYS A 33 -3.91 -3.51 -16.19
N PRO A 34 -4.53 -4.07 -15.13
CA PRO A 34 -4.66 -3.39 -13.85
C PRO A 34 -3.31 -2.97 -13.27
N SER A 35 -3.27 -1.79 -12.66
CA SER A 35 -2.09 -1.29 -11.96
C SER A 35 -1.96 -1.96 -10.60
N ARG A 36 -0.73 -2.10 -10.09
CA ARG A 36 -0.46 -2.70 -8.78
C ARG A 36 -0.24 -1.60 -7.75
N GLY A 37 -0.98 -1.66 -6.65
CA GLY A 37 -0.93 -0.66 -5.59
C GLY A 37 -0.88 -1.23 -4.18
N LEU A 38 -0.60 -0.33 -3.24
CA LEU A 38 -0.57 -0.56 -1.80
C LEU A 38 -1.50 0.43 -1.11
N ILE A 39 -2.39 -0.08 -0.26
CA ILE A 39 -3.28 0.75 0.55
C ILE A 39 -2.50 1.29 1.76
N LEU A 40 -2.58 2.60 1.97
CA LEU A 40 -1.94 3.32 3.06
C LEU A 40 -2.93 3.77 4.15
N ASP A 41 -4.17 4.08 3.77
CA ASP A 41 -5.19 4.57 4.70
C ASP A 41 -6.62 4.38 4.15
N TRP A 42 -7.62 4.62 4.99
CA TRP A 42 -9.04 4.55 4.69
C TRP A 42 -9.76 5.81 5.18
N LYS A 43 -10.68 6.32 4.37
CA LYS A 43 -11.63 7.35 4.81
C LYS A 43 -13.03 7.00 4.31
N ARG A 44 -14.03 7.58 4.98
CA ARG A 44 -15.42 7.52 4.56
C ARG A 44 -15.82 8.85 3.96
N GLU A 45 -16.30 8.84 2.71
CA GLU A 45 -16.81 10.02 2.01
C GLU A 45 -18.32 9.86 1.80
N GLY A 46 -19.11 10.47 2.69
CA GLY A 46 -20.56 10.29 2.73
C GLY A 46 -20.97 8.83 2.94
N ARG A 47 -21.50 8.21 1.89
CA ARG A 47 -21.92 6.79 1.89
C ARG A 47 -20.89 5.83 1.30
N HIS A 48 -19.80 6.35 0.74
CA HIS A 48 -18.76 5.56 0.09
C HIS A 48 -17.51 5.46 0.96
N TRP A 49 -16.72 4.43 0.71
CA TRP A 49 -15.40 4.26 1.29
C TRP A 49 -14.34 4.51 0.22
N GLU A 50 -13.29 5.22 0.61
CA GLU A 50 -12.11 5.42 -0.22
C GLU A 50 -10.88 4.91 0.50
N ALA A 51 -9.94 4.39 -0.27
CA ALA A 51 -8.61 4.02 0.21
C ALA A 51 -7.58 4.98 -0.36
N LEU A 52 -6.65 5.44 0.48
CA LEU A 52 -5.44 6.10 0.00
C LEU A 52 -4.52 5.03 -0.56
N VAL A 53 -4.21 5.08 -1.86
CA VAL A 53 -3.41 4.06 -2.53
C VAL A 53 -2.19 4.71 -3.16
N VAL A 54 -1.02 4.09 -2.99
CA VAL A 54 0.17 4.37 -3.80
C VAL A 54 0.36 3.27 -4.84
N TRP A 55 0.59 3.62 -6.10
CA TRP A 55 0.70 2.63 -7.17
C TRP A 55 1.61 3.06 -8.31
N HIS A 56 2.10 2.07 -9.07
CA HIS A 56 2.72 2.32 -10.36
C HIS A 56 1.66 2.32 -11.44
N ASP A 57 1.52 3.44 -12.14
CA ASP A 57 0.69 3.53 -13.33
C ASP A 57 1.40 2.86 -14.51
N ASP A 58 1.16 1.56 -14.63
CA ASP A 58 1.68 0.70 -15.70
C ASP A 58 0.98 0.98 -17.06
N ALA A 59 -0.09 1.79 -17.08
CA ALA A 59 -0.80 2.19 -18.29
C ALA A 59 -0.20 3.44 -18.97
N SER A 60 0.67 4.16 -18.28
CA SER A 60 1.36 5.34 -18.83
C SER A 60 2.55 4.96 -19.73
N LEU A 61 2.82 5.77 -20.76
CA LEU A 61 3.97 5.60 -21.70
C LEU A 61 5.32 5.52 -20.98
N LYS A 62 5.41 6.11 -19.79
CA LYS A 62 6.53 5.96 -18.85
C LYS A 62 5.93 5.56 -17.49
N PRO A 63 6.52 4.61 -16.75
CA PRO A 63 6.04 4.27 -15.42
C PRO A 63 6.06 5.50 -14.51
N VAL A 64 4.92 5.85 -13.93
CA VAL A 64 4.78 6.95 -12.97
C VAL A 64 4.22 6.40 -11.66
N VAL A 65 4.78 6.83 -10.53
CA VAL A 65 4.21 6.56 -9.21
C VAL A 65 3.11 7.58 -8.95
N LYS A 66 1.91 7.11 -8.61
CA LYS A 66 0.77 7.93 -8.23
C LYS A 66 0.37 7.62 -6.80
N MET A 67 -0.25 8.61 -6.14
CA MET A 67 -0.84 8.47 -4.82
C MET A 67 -2.11 9.30 -4.77
N ASP A 68 -3.24 8.65 -4.48
CA ASP A 68 -4.55 9.29 -4.47
C ASP A 68 -5.58 8.49 -3.66
N TRP A 69 -6.69 9.12 -3.34
CA TRP A 69 -7.86 8.47 -2.76
C TRP A 69 -8.70 7.85 -3.87
N LEU A 70 -8.89 6.53 -3.81
CA LEU A 70 -9.65 5.77 -4.80
C LEU A 70 -10.90 5.16 -4.16
N CYS A 71 -12.02 5.24 -4.88
CA CYS A 71 -13.25 4.54 -4.53
C CYS A 71 -13.00 3.02 -4.50
N THR A 72 -13.61 2.34 -3.54
CA THR A 72 -13.47 0.87 -3.39
C THR A 72 -13.86 0.06 -4.62
N GLU A 73 -14.73 0.62 -5.46
CA GLU A 73 -15.25 0.02 -6.70
C GLU A 73 -14.16 -0.08 -7.79
N ASP A 74 -13.17 0.83 -7.74
CA ASP A 74 -12.01 0.86 -8.63
C ASP A 74 -10.89 -0.09 -8.17
N LEU A 75 -11.04 -0.66 -6.97
CA LEU A 75 -10.08 -1.53 -6.33
C LEU A 75 -10.49 -3.00 -6.48
N ILE A 76 -9.54 -3.83 -6.89
CA ILE A 76 -9.68 -5.28 -6.98
C ILE A 76 -8.80 -5.90 -5.88
N PRO A 77 -9.38 -6.61 -4.90
CA PRO A 77 -8.61 -7.26 -3.86
C PRO A 77 -7.75 -8.37 -4.45
N VAL A 78 -6.52 -8.52 -3.95
CA VAL A 78 -5.66 -9.65 -4.29
C VAL A 78 -6.00 -10.80 -3.33
N PRO A 79 -6.59 -11.93 -3.79
CA PRO A 79 -7.05 -13.00 -2.92
C PRO A 79 -5.93 -13.95 -2.47
N VAL A 80 -4.74 -13.84 -3.08
CA VAL A 80 -3.55 -14.65 -2.78
C VAL A 80 -2.47 -13.77 -2.15
N ASP A 81 -1.53 -14.36 -1.41
CA ASP A 81 -0.38 -13.61 -0.88
C ASP A 81 0.45 -13.05 -2.05
N PRO A 82 0.47 -11.72 -2.25
CA PRO A 82 1.17 -11.09 -3.35
C PRO A 82 2.71 -11.16 -3.20
N ASN A 83 3.20 -11.49 -2.00
CA ASN A 83 4.63 -11.58 -1.70
C ASN A 83 5.14 -13.03 -1.80
N TRP A 84 4.27 -14.01 -2.06
CA TRP A 84 4.68 -15.40 -2.17
C TRP A 84 5.47 -15.64 -3.46
N THR A 85 6.73 -16.06 -3.33
CA THR A 85 7.65 -16.30 -4.45
C THR A 85 7.78 -17.78 -4.82
N GLY A 86 6.95 -18.66 -4.26
CA GLY A 86 7.00 -20.12 -4.43
C GLY A 86 7.73 -20.84 -3.29
N PRO A 87 7.78 -22.19 -3.30
CA PRO A 87 8.69 -22.92 -2.41
C PRO A 87 10.13 -22.47 -2.75
N GLY A 88 10.88 -22.05 -1.73
CA GLY A 88 12.21 -21.48 -1.90
C GLY A 88 13.09 -22.34 -2.81
N ARG A 89 13.81 -21.68 -3.73
CA ARG A 89 14.92 -22.30 -4.46
C ARG A 89 16.05 -22.67 -3.52
#